data_AF-A0A0C2CSD0-F1
#
_entry.id   AF-A0A0C2CSD0-F1
#
_cell.length_a   1.000
_cell.length_b   1.000
_cell.length_c   1.000
_cell.angle_alpha   90.00
_cell.angle_beta   90.00
_cell.angle_gamma   90.00
#
_symmetry.space_group_name_H-M   'P 1'
#
loop_
_entity.id
_entity.type
_entity.pdbx_description
1 polymer ?
#
loop_
_entity_poly.entity_id
_entity_poly.type
_entity_poly.pdbx_seq_one_letter_code
_entity_poly.pdbx_strand_id
1 'polypeptide(L)'
;MVTLNELIAKLRQIFADDKVDVAEVMRVMESYKSNPADWRQFAVFDEHKYTRNLVDVGNGKYNLMILCWGPGMGSRHTSKHIHDLKTRISQPENPDFSKE
;
A
#
# COMPACT_ATOMS: atom_id res chain seq x y z
N MET A 1 0.25 17.96 2.82
CA MET A 1 -0.19 16.54 2.87
C MET A 1 1.06 15.70 2.94
N VAL A 2 1.06 14.61 3.71
CA VAL A 2 2.21 13.69 3.78
C VAL A 2 2.32 12.96 2.44
N THR A 3 3.49 12.98 1.81
CA THR A 3 3.80 12.25 0.56
C THR A 3 4.24 10.82 0.85
N LEU A 4 4.22 9.93 -0.16
CA LEU A 4 4.73 8.57 -0.01
C LEU A 4 6.20 8.53 0.41
N ASN A 5 7.02 9.48 -0.06
CA ASN A 5 8.43 9.57 0.34
C ASN A 5 8.59 9.94 1.81
N GLU A 6 7.77 10.86 2.33
CA GLU A 6 7.76 11.21 3.75
C GLU A 6 7.25 10.05 4.62
N LEU A 7 6.28 9.27 4.12
CA LEU A 7 5.85 8.03 4.76
C LEU A 7 7.01 7.03 4.86
N ILE A 8 7.70 6.75 3.75
CA ILE A 8 8.86 5.84 3.71
C ILE A 8 9.95 6.32 4.67
N ALA A 9 10.25 7.62 4.70
CA ALA A 9 11.24 8.18 5.61
C ALA A 9 10.88 7.93 7.09
N LYS A 10 9.61 8.12 7.48
CA LYS A 10 9.13 7.82 8.83
C LYS A 10 9.19 6.33 9.17
N LEU A 11 8.80 5.46 8.23
CA LEU A 11 8.90 4.01 8.43
C LEU A 11 10.36 3.59 8.64
N ARG A 12 11.29 4.09 7.83
CA ARG A 12 12.73 3.83 8.01
C ARG A 12 13.24 4.26 9.39
N GLN A 13 12.75 5.36 9.93
CA GLN A 13 13.08 5.81 11.29
C GLN A 13 12.53 4.87 12.37
N ILE A 14 11.25 4.51 12.28
CA ILE A 14 10.64 3.58 13.25
C ILE A 14 11.35 2.23 13.25
N PHE A 15 11.61 1.69 12.07
CA PHE A 15 12.32 0.42 11.92
C PHE A 15 13.84 0.54 12.12
N ALA A 16 14.40 1.73 12.40
CA ALA A 16 15.82 1.84 12.73
C ALA A 16 16.11 1.24 14.12
N ASP A 17 15.16 1.41 15.06
CA ASP A 17 15.22 0.81 16.40
C ASP A 17 15.07 -0.73 16.31
N ASP A 18 15.54 -1.42 17.35
CA ASP A 18 15.37 -2.86 17.51
C ASP A 18 14.00 -3.21 18.10
N LYS A 19 13.34 -2.25 18.76
CA LYS A 19 11.98 -2.38 19.25
C LYS A 19 11.03 -1.54 18.39
N VAL A 20 10.09 -2.21 17.74
CA VAL A 20 9.09 -1.56 16.88
C VAL A 20 7.74 -1.50 17.59
N ASP A 21 7.19 -0.30 17.81
CA ASP A 21 5.80 -0.11 18.24
C ASP A 21 4.87 -0.27 17.02
N VAL A 22 4.12 -1.37 16.99
CA VAL A 22 3.14 -1.64 15.93
C VAL A 22 2.09 -0.53 15.88
N ALA A 23 1.65 0.02 17.01
CA ALA A 23 0.65 1.08 17.04
C ALA A 23 1.18 2.37 16.38
N GLU A 24 2.47 2.67 16.51
CA GLU A 24 3.11 3.79 15.83
C GLU A 24 3.15 3.58 14.31
N VAL A 25 3.57 2.39 13.87
CA VAL A 25 3.58 2.03 12.44
C VAL A 25 2.17 2.21 11.84
N MET A 26 1.14 1.73 12.54
CA MET A 26 -0.25 1.87 12.12
C MET A 26 -0.66 3.35 11.96
N ARG A 27 -0.39 4.19 12.96
CA ARG A 27 -0.67 5.63 12.91
C ARG A 27 0.06 6.34 11.76
N VAL A 28 1.32 5.99 11.52
CA VAL A 28 2.12 6.57 10.44
C VAL A 28 1.56 6.18 9.07
N MET A 29 1.20 4.91 8.89
CA MET A 29 0.56 4.43 7.65
C MET A 29 -0.78 5.11 7.39
N GLU A 30 -1.61 5.30 8.41
CA GLU A 30 -2.91 6.00 8.30
C GLU A 30 -2.77 7.52 8.06
N SER A 31 -1.64 8.12 8.44
CA SER A 31 -1.38 9.56 8.21
C SER A 31 -1.17 9.91 6.74
N TYR A 32 -0.83 8.92 5.91
CA TYR A 32 -0.69 9.08 4.47
C TYR A 32 -2.06 9.06 3.79
N LYS A 33 -2.40 10.16 3.11
CA LYS A 33 -3.56 10.21 2.21
C LYS A 33 -3.09 9.82 0.82
N SER A 34 -3.67 8.76 0.27
CA SER A 34 -3.29 8.23 -1.03
C SER A 34 -3.36 9.28 -2.14
N ASN A 35 -2.29 9.36 -2.91
CA ASN A 35 -2.13 10.25 -4.05
C ASN A 35 -1.61 9.45 -5.25
N PRO A 36 -2.38 9.34 -6.35
CA PRO A 36 -1.94 8.62 -7.55
C PRO A 36 -0.57 9.07 -8.08
N ALA A 37 -0.23 10.35 -7.96
CA ALA A 37 1.06 10.85 -8.42
C ALA A 37 2.25 10.19 -7.70
N ASP A 38 2.06 9.75 -6.45
CA ASP A 38 3.13 9.17 -5.64
C ASP A 38 3.36 7.69 -6.00
N TRP A 39 2.29 6.93 -6.17
CA TRP A 39 2.35 5.47 -6.30
C TRP A 39 2.21 4.93 -7.72
N ARG A 40 1.79 5.74 -8.69
CA ARG A 40 1.51 5.29 -10.07
C ARG A 40 2.70 4.59 -10.74
N GLN A 41 3.92 5.03 -10.46
CA GLN A 41 5.13 4.41 -11.01
C GLN A 41 5.35 2.96 -10.54
N PHE A 42 4.78 2.58 -9.39
CA PHE A 42 4.84 1.24 -8.84
C PHE A 42 3.60 0.41 -9.20
N ALA A 43 2.55 1.01 -9.77
CA ALA A 43 1.29 0.34 -10.06
C ALA A 43 1.34 -0.45 -11.38
N VAL A 44 2.10 -1.55 -11.38
CA VAL A 44 2.15 -2.49 -12.50
C VAL A 44 0.98 -3.47 -12.35
N PHE A 45 0.15 -3.60 -13.37
CA PHE A 45 -0.99 -4.52 -13.38
C PHE A 45 -0.69 -5.75 -14.26
N ASP A 46 -1.38 -6.84 -13.96
CA ASP A 46 -1.41 -8.06 -14.76
C ASP A 46 -2.88 -8.45 -14.96
N GLU A 47 -3.23 -8.92 -16.15
CA GLU A 47 -4.62 -9.21 -16.54
C GLU A 47 -5.19 -10.47 -15.87
N HIS A 48 -4.32 -11.36 -15.35
CA HIS A 48 -4.70 -12.69 -14.88
C HIS A 48 -4.43 -12.91 -13.39
N LYS A 49 -3.60 -12.08 -12.76
CA LYS A 49 -3.25 -12.18 -11.33
C LYS A 49 -3.07 -10.82 -10.68
N TYR A 50 -3.20 -10.78 -9.36
CA TYR A 50 -2.78 -9.60 -8.61
C TYR A 50 -1.25 -9.51 -8.66
N THR A 51 -0.74 -8.29 -8.68
CA THR A 51 0.70 -8.04 -8.66
C THR A 51 1.11 -7.54 -7.28
N ARG A 52 2.38 -7.78 -6.94
CA ARG A 52 3.04 -7.27 -5.73
C ARG A 52 4.22 -6.44 -6.19
N ASN A 53 4.09 -5.13 -6.08
CA ASN A 53 5.06 -4.19 -6.60
C ASN A 53 5.85 -3.61 -5.44
N LEU A 54 7.15 -3.89 -5.41
CA LEU A 54 8.05 -3.42 -4.36
C LEU A 54 8.23 -1.90 -4.46
N VAL A 55 7.99 -1.22 -3.35
CA VAL A 55 8.12 0.24 -3.23
C VAL A 55 9.42 0.59 -2.49
N ASP A 56 9.69 -0.12 -1.38
CA ASP A 56 10.86 0.13 -0.55
C ASP A 56 11.31 -1.16 0.14
N VAL A 57 12.61 -1.44 0.13
CA VAL A 57 13.24 -2.58 0.84
C VAL A 57 13.58 -2.25 2.31
N GLY A 58 13.18 -1.06 2.77
CA GLY A 58 13.50 -0.55 4.09
C GLY A 58 15.00 -0.49 4.35
N ASN A 59 15.35 -0.88 5.57
CA ASN A 59 16.72 -1.02 6.09
C ASN A 59 17.06 -2.49 6.35
N GLY A 60 16.45 -3.42 5.61
CA GLY A 60 16.58 -4.86 5.82
C GLY A 60 15.65 -5.42 6.91
N LYS A 61 14.88 -4.57 7.61
CA LYS A 61 13.91 -4.99 8.64
C LYS A 61 12.46 -5.05 8.17
N TYR A 62 12.12 -4.45 7.03
CA TYR A 62 10.77 -4.51 6.44
C TYR A 62 10.80 -4.35 4.92
N ASN A 63 9.72 -4.74 4.26
CA ASN A 63 9.44 -4.40 2.86
C ASN A 63 8.11 -3.67 2.76
N LEU A 64 8.07 -2.58 1.98
CA LEU A 64 6.85 -1.88 1.60
C LEU A 64 6.50 -2.25 0.17
N MET A 65 5.26 -2.69 -0.07
CA MET A 65 4.77 -3.10 -1.37
C MET A 65 3.39 -2.51 -1.64
N ILE A 66 3.09 -2.27 -2.92
CA ILE A 66 1.76 -1.99 -3.42
C ILE A 66 1.21 -3.25 -4.09
N LEU A 67 0.00 -3.64 -3.71
CA LEU A 67 -0.72 -4.72 -4.37
C LEU A 67 -1.70 -4.12 -5.37
N CYS A 68 -1.62 -4.54 -6.63
CA CYS A 68 -2.55 -4.10 -7.67
C CYS A 68 -3.45 -5.26 -8.09
N TRP A 69 -4.75 -5.00 -8.13
CA TRP A 69 -5.78 -5.96 -8.52
C TRP A 69 -6.39 -5.50 -9.84
N GLY A 70 -6.40 -6.36 -10.85
CA GLY A 70 -7.08 -6.09 -12.11
C GLY A 70 -8.62 -6.06 -11.96
N PRO A 71 -9.35 -5.56 -12.97
CA PRO A 71 -10.81 -5.60 -13.00
C PRO A 71 -11.33 -7.04 -12.81
N GLY A 72 -12.32 -7.24 -11.92
CA GLY A 72 -12.93 -8.55 -11.67
C GLY A 72 -12.13 -9.51 -10.77
N MET A 73 -10.93 -9.12 -10.32
CA MET A 73 -10.05 -9.95 -9.48
C MET A 73 -10.41 -9.93 -7.99
N GLY A 74 -11.38 -9.11 -7.60
CA GLY A 74 -11.87 -8.97 -6.24
C GLY A 74 -12.97 -9.96 -5.90
N SER A 75 -12.75 -11.27 -6.02
CA SER A 75 -13.63 -12.26 -5.38
C SER A 75 -12.94 -13.61 -5.27
N ARG A 76 -12.37 -13.86 -4.08
CA ARG A 76 -12.20 -15.16 -3.40
C ARG A 76 -10.99 -15.12 -2.47
N HIS A 77 -11.24 -14.84 -1.20
CA HIS A 77 -10.34 -15.13 -0.08
C HIS A 77 -9.03 -14.31 0.00
N THR A 78 -9.08 -13.10 0.59
CA THR A 78 -7.95 -12.65 1.41
C THR A 78 -8.46 -12.14 2.74
N SER A 79 -8.10 -12.90 3.77
CA SER A 79 -8.40 -12.73 5.17
C SER A 79 -8.06 -11.34 5.72
N LYS A 80 -8.83 -10.95 6.74
CA LYS A 80 -8.83 -9.71 7.52
C LYS A 80 -7.51 -9.37 8.27
N HIS A 81 -6.32 -9.67 7.76
CA HIS A 81 -5.04 -9.43 8.43
C HIS A 81 -3.89 -9.07 7.48
N ILE A 82 -4.17 -8.24 6.48
CA ILE A 82 -3.19 -7.26 6.04
C ILE A 82 -3.79 -5.94 6.47
N HIS A 83 -3.02 -5.14 7.20
CA HIS A 83 -3.43 -3.78 7.56
C HIS A 83 -3.42 -2.98 6.26
N ASP A 84 -4.53 -3.13 5.55
CA ASP A 84 -4.79 -2.67 4.20
C ASP A 84 -4.64 -1.16 4.25
N LEU A 85 -3.59 -0.63 3.60
CA LEU A 85 -3.56 0.78 3.26
C LEU A 85 -4.91 1.03 2.58
N LYS A 86 -5.81 1.77 3.24
CA LYS A 86 -7.20 2.01 2.82
C LYS A 86 -7.27 2.86 1.56
N THR A 87 -6.73 2.34 0.48
CA THR A 87 -7.00 2.81 -0.86
C THR A 87 -6.80 1.61 -1.74
N ARG A 88 -7.89 0.88 -2.00
CA ARG A 88 -8.00 0.07 -3.21
C ARG A 88 -7.56 0.97 -4.36
N ILE A 89 -6.35 0.75 -4.86
CA ILE A 89 -5.85 1.38 -6.07
C ILE A 89 -6.56 0.64 -7.20
N SER A 90 -7.81 1.03 -7.45
CA SER A 90 -8.55 0.63 -8.65
C SER A 90 -8.02 1.48 -9.81
N GLN A 91 -7.95 0.87 -11.00
CA GLN A 91 -7.57 1.60 -12.22
C GLN A 91 -8.44 2.86 -12.38
N PRO A 92 -7.85 4.00 -12.80
CA PRO A 92 -8.55 5.29 -12.86
C PRO A 92 -9.72 5.35 -13.87
N GLU A 93 -10.01 4.28 -14.61
CA GLU A 93 -11.07 4.22 -15.63
C GLU A 93 -12.22 3.24 -15.33
N ASN A 94 -12.42 2.79 -14.09
CA ASN A 94 -13.60 1.96 -13.78
C ASN A 94 -14.63 2.70 -12.89
N PRO A 95 -15.72 3.25 -13.46
CA PRO A 95 -16.76 3.97 -12.71
C PRO A 95 -17.65 3.07 -11.82
N ASP A 96 -17.45 1.75 -11.84
CA ASP A 96 -18.41 0.78 -11.30
C ASP A 96 -18.19 0.37 -9.83
N PHE A 97 -17.31 1.05 -9.08
CA PHE A 97 -17.13 0.76 -7.64
C PHE A 97 -17.95 1.64 -6.69
N SER A 98 -18.90 2.40 -7.23
CA SER A 98 -19.90 3.13 -6.43
C SER A 98 -21.14 2.25 -6.21
N LYS A 99 -21.03 1.20 -5.39
CA LYS A 99 -22.11 0.53 -4.65
C LYS A 99 -21.56 -0.74 -4.00
N GLU A 100 -21.13 -0.61 -2.75
CA GLU A 100 -21.36 -1.58 -1.66
C GLU A 100 -20.90 -0.96 -0.34
#